data_AF-A0A7X0IZ87-F1
#
_entry.id   AF-A0A7X0IZ87-F1
#
_cell.length_a   1.000
_cell.length_b   1.000
_cell.length_c   1.000
_cell.angle_alpha   90.00
_cell.angle_beta   90.00
_cell.angle_gamma   90.00
#
_symmetry.space_group_name_H-M   'P 1'
#
loop_
_entity.id
_entity.type
_entity.pdbx_description
1 polymer ?
#
loop_
_entity_poly.entity_id
_entity_poly.type
_entity_poly.pdbx_seq_one_letter_code
_entity_poly.pdbx_strand_id
1 'polypeptide(L)'
;MATGEKRKLFFELSKSEKEKRFRSVLNPVLKRNRELNQPVVFRNSLCHKSNQFVHKYPNGKQFIIEIDLKTLSTKLGDSPALMII
;
A
#
# COMPACT_ATOMS: atom_id res chain seq x y z
N MET A 1 9.20 -13.99 29.25
CA MET A 1 8.35 -12.85 28.86
C MET A 1 9.22 -11.60 28.91
N ALA A 2 9.62 -11.06 27.76
CA ALA A 2 10.45 -9.87 27.71
C ALA A 2 9.57 -8.63 27.96
N THR A 3 9.58 -8.12 29.19
CA THR A 3 9.05 -6.80 29.53
C THR A 3 9.98 -5.75 28.93
N GLY A 4 9.74 -5.38 27.69
CA GLY A 4 10.51 -4.35 26.99
C GLY A 4 10.31 -3.00 27.67
N GLU A 5 11.31 -2.54 28.40
CA GLU A 5 11.38 -1.18 28.92
C GLU A 5 11.15 -0.20 27.77
N LYS A 6 10.08 0.61 27.86
CA LYS A 6 9.80 1.68 26.90
C LYS A 6 10.93 2.71 26.99
N ARG A 7 11.96 2.57 26.16
CA ARG A 7 12.98 3.60 25.96
C ARG A 7 12.23 4.89 25.62
N LYS A 8 12.23 5.86 26.54
CA LYS A 8 11.65 7.18 26.32
C LYS A 8 12.38 7.80 25.13
N LEU A 9 11.68 7.95 24.01
CA LEU A 9 12.20 8.69 22.88
C LEU A 9 12.46 10.12 23.37
N PHE A 10 13.71 10.57 23.27
CA PHE A 10 14.13 11.92 23.70
C PHE A 10 13.38 13.03 22.95
N PHE A 11 12.76 12.69 21.81
CA PHE A 11 11.94 13.58 21.01
C PHE A 11 10.88 12.76 20.26
N GLU A 12 9.61 13.06 20.48
CA GLU A 12 8.49 12.53 19.71
C GLU A 12 7.73 13.69 19.09
N LEU A 13 7.57 13.67 17.76
CA LEU A 13 6.76 14.66 17.05
C LEU A 13 5.31 14.61 17.54
N SER A 14 4.67 15.78 17.62
CA SER A 14 3.23 15.83 17.87
C SER A 14 2.47 15.07 16.78
N LYS A 15 1.26 14.60 17.11
CA LYS A 15 0.39 13.90 16.14
C LYS A 15 0.18 14.73 14.86
N SER A 16 0.01 16.05 15.02
CA SER A 16 -0.15 16.98 13.90
C SER A 16 1.07 17.05 13.00
N GLU A 17 2.27 17.11 13.57
CA GLU A 17 3.51 17.14 12.79
C GLU A 17 3.78 15.83 12.06
N LYS A 18 3.48 14.69 12.70
CA LYS A 18 3.54 13.37 12.05
C LYS A 18 2.60 13.32 10.86
N GLU A 19 1.36 13.77 11.02
CA GLU A 19 0.39 13.81 9.92
C GLU A 19 0.83 14.75 8.79
N LYS A 20 1.33 15.93 9.11
CA LYS A 20 1.84 16.90 8.13
C LYS A 20 2.97 16.31 7.30
N ARG A 21 3.97 15.69 7.97
CA ARG A 21 5.10 15.05 7.29
C ARG A 21 4.66 13.84 6.46
N PHE A 22 3.70 13.07 6.96
CA PHE A 22 3.14 11.95 6.22
C PHE A 22 2.43 12.43 4.94
N ARG A 23 1.55 13.43 5.06
CA ARG A 23 0.82 14.02 3.92
C ARG A 23 1.75 14.66 2.90
N SER A 24 2.85 15.30 3.33
CA SER A 24 3.81 15.91 2.40
C SER A 24 4.52 14.89 1.51
N VAL A 25 4.67 13.65 1.97
CA VAL A 25 5.24 12.54 1.17
C VAL A 25 4.16 11.80 0.39
N LEU A 26 2.99 11.57 1.01
CA LEU A 26 1.90 10.82 0.39
C LEU A 26 1.32 11.55 -0.83
N ASN A 27 1.10 12.86 -0.74
CA ASN A 27 0.42 13.62 -1.80
C ASN A 27 1.19 13.60 -3.14
N PRO A 28 2.51 13.83 -3.20
CA PRO A 28 3.28 13.68 -4.43
C PRO A 28 3.21 12.29 -5.06
N VAL A 29 3.25 11.23 -4.23
CA VAL A 29 3.16 9.85 -4.71
C VAL A 29 1.78 9.58 -5.31
N LEU A 30 0.72 9.99 -4.61
CA LEU A 30 -0.65 9.85 -5.13
C LEU A 30 -0.86 10.62 -6.44
N LYS A 31 -0.28 11.83 -6.54
CA LYS A 31 -0.34 12.63 -7.77
C LYS A 31 0.37 11.93 -8.93
N ARG A 32 1.60 11.45 -8.71
CA ARG A 32 2.36 10.68 -9.72
C ARG A 32 1.59 9.42 -10.15
N ASN A 33 1.04 8.66 -9.21
CA ASN A 33 0.29 7.45 -9.54
C ASN A 33 -0.94 7.74 -10.39
N ARG A 34 -1.65 8.86 -10.10
CA ARG A 34 -2.78 9.31 -10.90
C ARG A 34 -2.36 9.70 -12.32
N GLU A 35 -1.24 10.43 -12.47
CA GLU A 35 -0.68 10.81 -13.78
C GLU A 35 -0.28 9.58 -14.61
N LEU A 36 0.19 8.52 -13.94
CA LEU A 36 0.54 7.23 -14.57
C LEU A 36 -0.67 6.31 -14.79
N ASN A 37 -1.90 6.76 -14.53
CA ASN A 37 -3.12 5.94 -14.58
C ASN A 37 -3.04 4.66 -13.74
N GLN A 38 -2.25 4.66 -12.66
CA GLN A 38 -2.12 3.51 -11.78
C GLN A 38 -3.32 3.39 -10.85
N PRO A 39 -3.81 2.15 -10.59
CA PRO A 39 -4.89 1.94 -9.64
C PRO A 39 -4.41 2.17 -8.21
N VAL A 40 -5.29 2.69 -7.37
CA VAL A 40 -5.12 2.66 -5.92
C VAL A 40 -5.53 1.27 -5.44
N VAL A 41 -4.60 0.59 -4.77
CA VAL A 41 -4.81 -0.76 -4.24
C VAL A 41 -5.09 -0.69 -2.74
N PHE A 42 -6.20 -1.28 -2.30
CA PHE A 42 -6.58 -1.31 -0.88
C PHE A 42 -7.45 -2.53 -0.56
N ARG A 43 -7.71 -2.75 0.73
CA ARG A 43 -8.61 -3.81 1.20
C ARG A 43 -9.80 -3.21 1.92
N ASN A 44 -10.98 -3.77 1.70
CA ASN A 44 -12.23 -3.42 2.37
C ASN A 44 -13.09 -4.68 2.57
N SER A 45 -14.35 -4.50 2.95
CA SER A 45 -15.31 -5.58 3.17
C SER A 45 -15.65 -6.42 1.92
N LEU A 46 -15.25 -5.98 0.72
CA LEU A 46 -15.41 -6.74 -0.52
C LEU A 46 -14.33 -7.82 -0.69
N CYS A 47 -13.22 -7.73 0.05
CA CYS A 47 -12.15 -8.72 0.01
C CYS A 47 -12.44 -9.87 0.99
N HIS A 48 -13.03 -10.96 0.50
CA HIS A 48 -13.37 -12.12 1.33
C HIS A 48 -12.16 -13.00 1.64
N LYS A 49 -11.17 -13.05 0.74
CA LYS A 49 -9.95 -13.84 0.91
C LYS A 49 -8.75 -12.98 1.30
N SER A 50 -7.74 -13.62 1.89
CA SER A 50 -6.49 -12.97 2.31
C SER A 50 -5.66 -12.43 1.15
N ASN A 51 -5.79 -13.03 -0.03
CA ASN A 51 -5.08 -12.69 -1.26
C ASN A 51 -5.89 -11.79 -2.21
N GLN A 52 -7.04 -11.26 -1.78
CA GLN A 52 -7.87 -10.35 -2.58
C GLN A 52 -7.63 -8.90 -2.23
N PHE A 53 -7.60 -8.04 -3.26
CA PHE A 53 -7.39 -6.61 -3.16
C PHE A 53 -8.31 -5.84 -4.11
N VAL A 54 -8.77 -4.66 -3.70
CA VAL A 54 -9.53 -3.75 -4.57
C VAL A 54 -8.56 -2.84 -5.31
N HIS A 55 -8.65 -2.84 -6.63
CA HIS A 55 -7.99 -1.90 -7.52
C HIS A 55 -9.00 -0.85 -7.97
N LYS A 56 -8.80 0.40 -7.56
CA LYS A 56 -9.61 1.54 -8.01
C LYS A 56 -8.81 2.40 -8.98
N TYR A 57 -9.26 2.43 -10.22
CA TYR A 57 -8.63 3.22 -11.28
C TYR A 57 -9.09 4.68 -11.25
N PRO A 58 -8.30 5.63 -11.80
CA PRO A 58 -8.68 7.05 -11.85
C PRO A 58 -9.98 7.34 -12.62
N ASN A 59 -10.37 6.46 -13.54
CA ASN A 59 -11.62 6.55 -14.30
C ASN A 59 -12.87 6.08 -13.52
N GLY A 60 -12.72 5.73 -12.23
CA GLY A 60 -13.81 5.27 -11.38
C GLY A 60 -14.10 3.77 -11.45
N LYS A 61 -13.49 3.03 -12.39
CA LYS A 61 -13.61 1.57 -12.46
C LYS A 61 -12.94 0.92 -11.25
N GLN A 62 -13.59 -0.09 -10.70
CA GLN A 62 -13.12 -0.84 -9.55
C GLN A 62 -13.15 -2.34 -9.85
N PHE A 63 -12.07 -3.03 -9.50
CA PHE A 63 -11.92 -4.47 -9.69
C PHE A 63 -11.41 -5.10 -8.41
N ILE A 64 -11.87 -6.32 -8.13
CA ILE A 64 -11.28 -7.16 -7.08
C ILE A 64 -10.31 -8.08 -7.77
N ILE A 65 -9.04 -8.01 -7.37
CA ILE A 65 -7.97 -8.84 -7.92
C ILE A 65 -7.58 -9.85 -6.86
N GLU A 66 -7.48 -11.11 -7.26
CA GLU A 66 -6.98 -12.19 -6.44
C GLU A 66 -5.55 -12.53 -6.87
N ILE A 67 -4.60 -12.45 -5.94
CA ILE A 67 -3.20 -12.80 -6.21
C ILE A 67 -3.01 -14.30 -6.02
N ASP A 68 -2.61 -15.01 -7.07
CA ASP A 68 -2.14 -16.39 -6.95
C ASP A 68 -0.71 -16.40 -6.40
N LEU A 69 -0.52 -17.01 -5.23
CA LEU A 69 0.78 -17.08 -4.57
C LEU A 69 1.71 -18.13 -5.20
N LYS A 70 1.20 -19.03 -6.05
CA LYS A 70 2.03 -20.05 -6.72
C LYS A 70 2.94 -19.46 -7.80
N THR A 71 2.57 -18.33 -8.39
CA THR A 71 3.36 -17.64 -9.42
C THR A 71 4.30 -16.57 -8.86
N LEU A 72 4.15 -16.19 -7.58
CA LEU A 72 4.96 -15.15 -6.94
C LEU A 72 6.38 -15.63 -6.59
N SER A 73 6.57 -16.94 -6.42
CA SER A 73 7.85 -17.54 -6.00
C SER A 73 8.95 -17.52 -7.06
N THR A 74 8.61 -17.27 -8.34
CA THR A 74 9.54 -17.40 -9.48
C THR A 74 10.09 -16.07 -10.01
N LYS A 75 9.71 -14.93 -9.43
CA LYS A 75 9.97 -13.59 -10.02
C LYS A 75 10.67 -12.60 -9.07
N LEU A 76 11.25 -13.04 -7.96
CA LEU A 76 12.01 -12.17 -7.05
C LEU A 76 13.49 -11.96 -7.45
N GLY A 77 13.91 -12.46 -8.62
CA GLY A 77 15.30 -12.39 -9.11
C GLY A 77 15.58 -11.27 -10.12
N ASP A 78 14.60 -10.83 -10.88
CA ASP A 78 14.76 -9.76 -11.88
C ASP A 78 13.43 -9.03 -11.97
N SER A 79 13.47 -7.69 -11.84
CA SER A 79 12.30 -6.79 -11.92
C SER A 79 11.20 -7.32 -12.84
N PRO A 80 9.95 -7.37 -12.36
CA PRO A 80 8.85 -7.38 -13.31
C PRO A 80 7.74 -6.40 -12.93
N ALA A 81 7.32 -5.68 -13.94
CA ALA A 81 6.01 -5.06 -14.00
C ALA A 81 4.94 -6.03 -13.46
N LEU A 82 4.11 -5.53 -12.55
CA LEU A 82 2.86 -6.15 -12.11
C LEU A 82 2.01 -6.43 -13.36
N MET A 83 2.05 -7.68 -13.83
CA MET A 83 1.14 -8.19 -14.83
C MET A 83 -0.20 -8.43 -14.11
N ILE A 84 -1.11 -7.46 -14.26
CA ILE A 84 -2.51 -7.58 -13.88
C ILE A 84 -3.19 -8.30 -15.05
N ILE A 85 -3.71 -9.51 -14.81
CA ILE A 85 -4.67 -10.19 -15.70
C ILE A 85 -6.07 -9.73 -15.30
#